data_AF-A0A1W6BR13-F1
#
_entry.id   AF-A0A1W6BR13-F1
#
_cell.length_a   1.000
_cell.length_b   1.000
_cell.length_c   1.000
_cell.angle_alpha   90.00
_cell.angle_beta   90.00
_cell.angle_gamma   90.00
#
_symmetry.space_group_name_H-M   'P 1'
#
loop_
_entity.id
_entity.type
_entity.pdbx_description
1 polymer ?
#
loop_
_entity_poly.entity_id
_entity_poly.type
_entity_poly.pdbx_seq_one_letter_code
_entity_poly.pdbx_strand_id
1 'polypeptide(L)' 'LAAETYKEFERTYIPEDQRHTTKSSQAAFCYSETIPAPTGKDDAQQKSDVELLRFSLVLIQSWLSPVQYLSKV' A
#
# COMPACT_ATOMS: atom_id res chain seq x y z
N LEU A 1 -11.62 0.85 5.48
CA LEU A 1 -11.91 1.28 4.10
C LEU A 1 -10.99 0.60 3.09
N ALA A 2 -9.70 0.98 2.98
CA ALA A 2 -8.78 0.41 1.97
C ALA A 2 -8.77 -1.13 1.91
N ALA A 3 -8.60 -1.81 3.06
CA ALA A 3 -8.60 -3.27 3.11
C ALA A 3 -9.93 -3.90 2.67
N GLU A 4 -11.06 -3.27 3.01
CA GLU A 4 -12.39 -3.77 2.66
C GLU A 4 -12.70 -3.53 1.18
N THR A 5 -12.34 -2.37 0.64
CA THR A 5 -12.44 -2.07 -0.80
C THR A 5 -11.60 -3.04 -1.62
N TYR A 6 -10.37 -3.34 -1.18
CA TYR A 6 -9.51 -4.32 -1.85
C TYR A 6 -10.11 -5.73 -1.83
N LYS A 7 -10.58 -6.21 -0.66
CA LYS A 7 -11.21 -7.54 -0.55
C LYS A 7 -12.45 -7.65 -1.43
N GLU A 8 -13.29 -6.62 -1.46
CA GLU A 8 -14.49 -6.62 -2.28
C GLU A 8 -14.16 -6.63 -3.77
N PHE A 9 -13.15 -5.87 -4.20
CA PHE A 9 -12.64 -5.93 -5.57
C PHE A 9 -12.11 -7.32 -5.91
N GLU A 10 -11.25 -7.90 -5.06
CA GLU A 10 -10.68 -9.24 -5.27
C GLU A 10 -11.78 -10.31 -5.36
N ARG A 11 -12.81 -10.22 -4.52
CA ARG A 11 -13.94 -11.15 -4.52
C ARG A 11 -14.78 -11.04 -5.78
N THR A 12 -15.04 -9.82 -6.24
CA THR A 12 -15.97 -9.53 -7.34
C THR A 12 -15.34 -9.70 -8.71
N TYR A 13 -14.07 -9.35 -8.86
CA TYR A 13 -13.42 -9.25 -10.18
C TYR A 13 -12.28 -10.26 -10.41
N ILE A 14 -11.72 -10.88 -9.37
CA ILE A 14 -10.61 -11.82 -9.51
C ILE A 14 -11.12 -13.27 -9.31
N PRO A 15 -10.97 -14.15 -10.33
CA PRO A 15 -11.30 -15.58 -10.22
C PRO A 15 -10.57 -16.25 -9.05
N GLU A 16 -11.25 -17.16 -8.35
CA GLU A 16 -10.74 -17.77 -7.11
C GLU A 16 -9.40 -18.49 -7.29
N ASP A 17 -9.22 -19.16 -8.43
CA ASP A 17 -7.99 -19.84 -8.84
C ASP A 17 -6.81 -18.87 -9.05
N GLN A 18 -7.08 -17.59 -9.28
CA GLN A 18 -6.06 -16.56 -9.53
C GLN A 18 -5.75 -15.69 -8.30
N ARG A 19 -6.61 -15.66 -7.27
CA ARG A 19 -6.41 -14.82 -6.07
C ARG A 19 -5.07 -15.07 -5.36
N HIS A 20 -4.55 -16.29 -5.44
CA HIS A 20 -3.27 -16.66 -4.82
C HIS A 20 -2.05 -16.36 -5.69
N THR A 21 -2.23 -16.20 -7.01
CA THR A 21 -1.15 -15.89 -7.96
C THR A 21 -1.02 -14.39 -8.22
N THR A 22 -2.11 -13.61 -8.10
CA THR A 22 -2.08 -12.14 -8.27
C THR A 22 -1.17 -11.45 -7.25
N LYS A 23 -1.06 -12.01 -6.03
CA LYS A 23 -0.13 -11.52 -4.99
C LYS A 23 1.35 -11.61 -5.38
N SER A 24 1.67 -12.39 -6.40
CA SER A 24 3.03 -12.72 -6.87
C SER A 24 3.35 -12.14 -8.27
N SER A 25 2.45 -11.33 -8.85
CA SER A 25 2.71 -10.73 -10.15
C SER A 25 3.90 -9.77 -10.08
N GLN A 26 4.90 -9.95 -10.95
CA GLN A 26 6.03 -9.02 -11.10
C GLN A 26 5.60 -7.58 -11.49
N ALA A 27 4.34 -7.40 -11.92
CA ALA A 27 3.75 -6.09 -12.23
C ALA A 27 3.01 -5.45 -11.03
N ALA A 28 2.88 -6.15 -9.90
CA ALA A 28 2.25 -5.60 -8.70
C ALA A 28 3.23 -4.66 -7.98
N PHE A 29 3.21 -3.39 -8.36
CA PHE A 29 4.05 -2.35 -7.76
C PHE A 29 3.24 -1.50 -6.78
N CYS A 30 3.75 -1.35 -5.56
CA CYS A 30 3.18 -0.38 -4.62
C CYS A 30 3.81 1.00 -4.87
N TYR A 31 3.00 2.06 -4.95
CA TYR A 31 3.50 3.44 -5.06
C TYR A 31 4.48 3.85 -3.95
N SER A 32 4.45 3.13 -2.82
CA SER A 32 5.32 3.32 -1.67
C SER A 32 6.53 2.39 -1.59
N GLU A 33 6.74 1.48 -2.56
CA GLU A 33 7.73 0.40 -2.47
C GLU A 33 9.19 0.89 -2.33
N THR A 34 9.49 2.07 -2.86
CA THR A 34 10.83 2.69 -2.77
C THR A 34 11.02 3.55 -1.52
N ILE A 35 9.96 3.75 -0.71
CA ILE A 35 10.05 4.54 0.53
C ILE A 35 10.65 3.65 1.62
N PRO A 36 11.79 4.01 2.23
CA PRO A 36 12.45 3.20 3.24
C PRO A 36 11.79 3.36 4.63
N ALA A 37 10.47 3.23 4.67
CA ALA A 37 9.71 3.30 5.91
C ALA A 37 9.90 1.99 6.71
N PRO A 38 10.05 2.07 8.04
CA PRO A 38 10.10 0.87 8.87
C PRO A 38 8.76 0.14 8.79
N THR A 39 8.79 -1.13 8.41
CA THR A 39 7.59 -2.00 8.32
C THR A 39 7.46 -2.93 9.53
N GLY A 40 8.57 -3.17 10.23
CA GLY A 40 8.64 -3.97 11.45
C GLY A 40 8.58 -3.12 12.73
N LYS A 41 8.15 -3.76 13.82
CA LYS A 41 8.13 -3.15 15.15
C LYS A 41 9.53 -2.73 15.59
N ASP A 42 10.51 -3.62 15.45
CA ASP A 42 11.87 -3.38 15.92
C ASP A 42 12.53 -2.24 15.13
N ASP A 43 12.34 -2.21 13.80
CA ASP A 43 12.83 -1.14 12.92
C ASP A 43 12.23 0.22 13.29
N ALA A 44 10.94 0.25 13.61
CA ALA A 44 10.25 1.48 14.02
C ALA A 44 10.75 1.98 15.39
N GLN A 45 11.07 1.09 16.33
CA GLN A 45 11.61 1.45 17.64
C GLN A 45 13.02 2.06 17.57
N GLN A 46 13.76 1.82 16.49
CA GLN A 46 15.09 2.42 16.28
C GLN A 46 15.02 3.83 15.66
N LYS A 47 13.82 4.37 15.40
CA LYS A 47 13.63 5.69 14.78
C LYS A 47 13.14 6.73 15.79
N SER A 48 13.56 7.96 15.60
CA SER A 48 12.99 9.09 16.33
C SER A 48 11.56 9.38 15.87
N ASP A 49 10.76 10.00 16.75
CA ASP A 49 9.39 10.43 16.42
C ASP A 49 9.35 11.32 15.16
N VAL A 50 10.35 12.20 14.99
CA VAL A 50 10.45 13.08 13.82
C VAL A 50 10.69 12.28 12.53
N GLU A 51 11.52 11.25 12.56
CA GLU A 51 11.72 10.35 11.41
C GLU A 51 10.44 9.59 11.08
N LEU A 52 9.76 9.05 12.10
CA LEU A 52 8.49 8.32 11.92
C LEU A 52 7.40 9.22 11.32
N LEU A 53 7.31 10.47 11.77
CA LEU A 53 6.40 11.47 11.20
C LEU A 53 6.76 11.80 9.74
N ARG A 54 8.06 11.93 9.41
CA ARG A 54 8.51 12.16 8.02
C ARG A 54 8.15 10.99 7.12
N PHE A 55 8.39 9.74 7.54
CA PHE A 55 7.97 8.57 6.77
C PHE A 55 6.46 8.53 6.58
N SER A 56 5.69 8.80 7.64
CA SER A 56 4.22 8.84 7.58
C SER A 56 3.72 9.89 6.59
N LEU A 57 4.30 11.09 6.60
CA LEU A 57 3.95 12.15 5.65
C LEU A 57 4.22 11.71 4.20
N VAL A 58 5.40 11.15 3.93
CA VAL A 58 5.80 10.74 2.57
C VAL A 58 4.93 9.57 2.08
N LEU A 59 4.56 8.63 2.96
CA LEU A 59 3.61 7.56 2.65
C LEU A 59 2.22 8.11 2.29
N ILE A 60 1.70 9.09 3.03
CA ILE A 60 0.40 9.70 2.70
C ILE A 60 0.48 10.44 1.36
N GLN A 61 1.56 11.18 1.13
CA GLN A 61 1.77 11.97 -0.08
C GLN A 61 1.88 11.10 -1.35
N SER A 62 2.53 9.93 -1.27
CA SER A 62 2.67 9.03 -2.43
C SER A 62 1.33 8.50 -2.95
N TRP A 63 0.30 8.46 -2.10
CA TRP A 63 -1.05 8.01 -2.47
C TRP A 63 -1.98 9.12 -2.96
N LEU A 64 -1.61 10.40 -2.83
CA LEU A 64 -2.50 11.51 -3.22
C LEU A 64 -2.89 11.47 -4.70
N SER A 65 -1.91 11.30 -5.60
CA SER A 65 -2.16 11.22 -7.05
C SER A 65 -2.92 9.93 -7.44
N PRO A 66 -2.53 8.72 -6.98
CA PRO A 66 -3.28 7.49 -7.23
C PRO A 66 -4.75 7.56 -6.80
N VAL A 67 -5.02 8.09 -5.60
CA VAL A 67 -6.39 8.20 -5.08
C VAL A 67 -7.20 9.22 -5.90
N GLN A 68 -6.60 10.34 -6.30
CA GLN A 68 -7.26 11.30 -7.19
C GLN A 68 -7.62 10.67 -8.54
N TYR A 69 -6.76 9.84 -9.11
CA TYR A 69 -7.06 9.12 -10.35
C TYR A 69 -8.20 8.12 -10.14
N LEU A 70 -8.14 7.31 -9.08
CA LEU A 70 -9.16 6.32 -8.76
C LEU A 70 -10.54 6.94 -8.51
N SER A 71 -10.60 8.12 -7.89
CA SER A 71 -11.87 8.82 -7.61
C SER A 71 -12.63 9.31 -8.84
N LYS A 72 -11.99 9.32 -10.02
CA LYS A 72 -12.59 9.73 -11.29
C LYS A 72 -13.22 8.57 -12.06
N VAL A 73 -13.08 7.35 -11.55
CA VAL A 73 -13.61 6.10 -12.10
C VAL A 73 -14.92 5.77 -11.40
#